data_AF-A0A1E5USL0-F1
#
_entry.id   AF-A0A1E5USL0-F1
#
_cell.length_a   1.000
_cell.length_b   1.000
_cell.length_c   1.000
_cell.angle_alpha   90.00
_cell.angle_beta   90.00
_cell.angle_gamma   90.00
#
_symmetry.space_group_name_H-M   'P 1'
#
loop_
_entity.id
_entity.type
_entity.pdbx_description
1 polymer ?
#
loop_
_entity_poly.entity_id
_entity_poly.type
_entity_poly.pdbx_seq_one_letter_code
_entity_poly.pdbx_strand_id
1 'polypeptide(L)' 'MARLCPGDLHHGLDTLAAKLNVRRAIGEAHQASSDSLLTCHTFVKMRNSYFDDDDKLARVAGVLTDVTVY' A
#
# COMPACT_ATOMS: atom_id res chain seq x y z
N MET A 1 2.79 -3.69 -4.85
CA MET A 1 3.66 -2.54 -4.49
C MET A 1 4.49 -2.78 -3.25
N ALA A 2 3.91 -3.02 -2.07
CA ALA A 2 4.66 -3.17 -0.82
C ALA A 2 5.79 -4.22 -0.91
N ARG A 3 5.60 -5.28 -1.71
CA ARG A 3 6.62 -6.31 -1.97
C ARG A 3 7.89 -5.82 -2.68
N LEU A 4 7.81 -4.70 -3.39
CA LEU A 4 8.92 -4.10 -4.13
C LEU A 4 9.53 -2.91 -3.40
N CYS A 5 8.96 -2.51 -2.26
CA CYS A 5 9.53 -1.44 -1.44
C CYS A 5 10.74 -1.98 -0.67
N PRO A 6 11.79 -1.18 -0.47
CA PRO A 6 12.89 -1.54 0.41
C PRO A 6 12.41 -1.63 1.87
N GLY A 7 13.00 -2.56 2.62
CA GLY A 7 12.71 -2.76 4.04
C GLY A 7 11.50 -3.66 4.30
N ASP A 8 11.13 -3.76 5.56
CA ASP A 8 10.17 -4.76 6.02
C ASP A 8 8.71 -4.28 5.88
N LEU A 9 8.23 -4.11 4.65
CA LEU A 9 6.87 -3.65 4.34
C LEU A 9 5.92 -4.79 3.90
N HIS A 10 6.35 -6.05 4.02
CA HIS A 10 5.57 -7.23 3.62
C HIS A 10 4.59 -7.66 4.73
N HIS A 11 3.64 -6.80 5.06
CA HIS A 11 2.71 -7.00 6.18
C HIS A 11 1.26 -6.68 5.78
N GLY A 12 0.31 -7.04 6.65
CA GLY A 12 -1.10 -6.63 6.52
C GLY A 12 -1.28 -5.10 6.56
N LEU A 13 -2.47 -4.65 6.15
CA LEU A 13 -2.78 -3.23 5.92
C LEU A 13 -2.50 -2.34 7.14
N ASP A 14 -2.96 -2.72 8.34
CA ASP A 14 -2.78 -1.90 9.54
C ASP A 14 -1.31 -1.76 9.93
N THR A 15 -0.55 -2.86 9.91
CA THR A 15 0.89 -2.85 10.20
C THR A 15 1.67 -2.04 9.16
N LEU A 16 1.31 -2.19 7.88
CA LEU A 16 1.90 -1.42 6.80
C LEU A 16 1.65 0.09 6.96
N ALA A 17 0.40 0.47 7.26
CA ALA A 17 0.04 1.86 7.52
C ALA A 17 0.81 2.44 8.70
N ALA A 18 0.92 1.69 9.81
CA ALA A 18 1.69 2.10 10.98
C ALA A 18 3.18 2.33 10.64
N LYS A 19 3.82 1.41 9.90
CA LYS A 19 5.22 1.55 9.44
C LYS A 19 5.42 2.78 8.54
N LEU A 20 4.41 3.15 7.76
CA LEU A 20 4.41 4.33 6.90
C LEU A 20 3.97 5.63 7.60
N ASN A 21 3.72 5.58 8.91
CA ASN A 21 3.17 6.68 9.71
C ASN A 21 1.85 7.23 9.15
N VAL A 22 1.01 6.35 8.59
CA VAL A 22 -0.34 6.65 8.14
C VAL A 22 -1.32 6.18 9.21
N ARG A 23 -2.19 7.08 9.66
CA ARG A 23 -3.24 6.76 10.65
C ARG A 23 -4.59 6.58 9.96
N ARG A 24 -5.40 5.69 10.50
CA ARG A 24 -6.82 5.55 10.13
C ARG A 24 -7.53 6.86 10.47
N ALA A 25 -8.11 7.49 9.45
CA ALA A 25 -8.74 8.81 9.60
C ALA A 25 -10.12 8.71 10.27
N ILE A 26 -10.90 7.68 9.93
CA ILE A 26 -12.27 7.50 10.42
C ILE A 26 -12.66 6.02 10.39
N GLY A 27 -13.57 5.63 11.29
CA GLY A 27 -14.09 4.26 11.38
C GLY A 27 -13.12 3.25 12.00
N GLU A 28 -13.55 2.00 12.02
CA GLU A 28 -12.82 0.88 12.64
C GLU A 28 -12.17 -0.05 11.61
N ALA A 29 -11.21 -0.84 12.05
CA ALA A 29 -10.64 -1.91 11.23
C ALA A 29 -11.71 -2.95 10.85
N HIS A 30 -11.50 -3.61 9.71
CA HIS A 30 -12.42 -4.62 9.15
C HIS A 30 -13.77 -4.06 8.68
N GLN A 31 -13.84 -2.73 8.48
CA GLN A 31 -14.93 -2.08 7.76
C GLN A 31 -14.45 -1.67 6.38
N ALA A 32 -15.11 -2.14 5.32
CA ALA A 32 -14.67 -1.90 3.95
C ALA A 32 -14.49 -0.40 3.62
N SER A 33 -15.36 0.47 4.14
CA SER A 33 -15.23 1.92 3.96
C SER A 33 -13.97 2.47 4.63
N SER A 34 -13.75 2.15 5.90
CA SER A 34 -12.57 2.60 6.64
C SER A 34 -11.26 2.02 6.06
N ASP A 35 -11.27 0.73 5.70
CA ASP A 35 -10.12 0.02 5.15
C ASP A 35 -9.78 0.49 3.73
N SER A 36 -10.77 0.83 2.89
CA SER A 36 -10.51 1.40 1.55
C SER A 36 -9.88 2.79 1.63
N LEU A 37 -10.32 3.64 2.57
CA LEU A 37 -9.69 4.93 2.84
C LEU A 37 -8.25 4.75 3.33
N LEU A 38 -8.03 3.85 4.30
CA LEU A 38 -6.69 3.54 4.80
C LEU A 38 -5.78 2.99 3.70
N THR A 39 -6.31 2.12 2.83
CA THR A 39 -5.59 1.60 1.66
C THR A 39 -5.18 2.71 0.72
N CYS A 40 -6.09 3.65 0.40
CA CYS A 40 -5.81 4.78 -0.46
C CYS A 40 -4.71 5.70 0.11
N HIS A 41 -4.82 6.09 1.39
CA HIS A 41 -3.80 6.91 2.05
C HIS A 41 -2.43 6.21 2.09
N THR A 42 -2.42 4.92 2.42
CA THR A 42 -1.21 4.11 2.47
C THR A 42 -0.56 3.98 1.09
N PHE A 43 -1.37 3.79 0.04
CA PHE A 43 -0.92 3.77 -1.35
C PHE A 43 -0.26 5.10 -1.75
N VAL A 44 -0.89 6.25 -1.49
CA VAL A 44 -0.33 7.56 -1.84
C VAL A 44 1.00 7.79 -1.12
N LYS A 45 1.08 7.46 0.18
CA LYS A 45 2.32 7.58 0.95
C LYS A 45 3.42 6.69 0.38
N MET A 46 3.10 5.43 0.09
CA MET A 46 4.05 4.46 -0.46
C MET A 46 4.54 4.84 -1.86
N ARG A 47 3.63 5.33 -2.73
CA ARG A 47 3.98 5.85 -4.05
C ARG A 47 4.99 6.98 -3.91
N ASN A 48 4.67 8.01 -3.13
CA ASN A 48 5.53 9.18 -2.98
C ASN A 48 6.89 8.84 -2.32
N SER A 49 6.98 7.78 -1.52
CA SER A 49 8.23 7.39 -0.84
C SER A 49 9.14 6.46 -1.67
N TYR A 50 8.57 5.60 -2.54
CA TYR A 50 9.34 4.51 -3.18
C TYR A 50 9.12 4.37 -4.69
N PHE A 51 8.09 4.99 -5.24
CA PHE A 51 7.73 4.96 -6.65
C PHE A 51 7.72 6.40 -7.18
N ASP A 52 8.90 7.01 -7.15
CA ASP A 52 9.21 8.39 -7.54
C ASP A 52 9.32 8.60 -9.06
N ASP A 53 9.19 7.53 -9.85
CA ASP A 53 9.22 7.57 -11.31
C ASP A 53 8.19 6.60 -11.93
N ASP A 54 7.70 6.96 -13.11
CA ASP A 54 6.64 6.25 -13.82
C ASP A 54 7.04 4.83 -14.23
N ASP A 55 8.31 4.55 -14.50
CA ASP A 55 8.77 3.20 -14.86
C ASP A 55 8.57 2.22 -13.70
N LYS A 56 8.84 2.66 -12.47
CA LYS A 56 8.62 1.83 -11.27
C LYS A 56 7.13 1.56 -11.06
N LEU A 57 6.27 2.54 -11.35
CA LEU A 57 4.82 2.42 -11.23
C LEU A 57 4.24 1.51 -12.31
N ALA A 58 4.74 1.60 -13.54
CA ALA A 58 4.33 0.74 -14.65
C ALA A 58 4.58 -0.74 -14.34
N ARG A 59 5.67 -1.07 -13.64
CA ARG A 59 5.98 -2.45 -13.24
C ARG A 59 4.91 -3.08 -12.36
N VAL A 60 4.15 -2.30 -11.59
CA VAL A 60 3.10 -2.80 -10.67
C VAL A 60 1.68 -2.59 -11.19
N ALA A 61 1.53 -1.94 -12.35
CA ALA A 61 0.22 -1.66 -12.92
C ALA A 61 -0.47 -2.96 -13.35
N GLY A 62 -1.73 -3.14 -12.96
CA GLY A 62 -2.52 -4.33 -13.30
C GLY A 62 -2.11 -5.61 -12.56
N VAL A 63 -1.20 -5.53 -11.59
CA VAL A 63 -0.71 -6.70 -10.86
C VAL A 63 -1.50 -6.87 -9.57
N LEU A 64 -2.14 -8.03 -9.44
CA LEU A 64 -2.77 -8.50 -8.21
C LEU A 64 -1.87 -9.54 -7.53
N THR A 65 -1.56 -9.32 -6.26
CA THR A 65 -0.71 -10.23 -5.48
C THR A 65 -1.31 -11.63 -5.42
N ASP A 66 -0.47 -12.65 -5.59
CA ASP A 66 -0.83 -14.08 -5.59
C ASP A 66 -1.76 -14.53 -6.73
N VAL A 67 -2.10 -13.64 -7.66
CA VAL A 67 -2.94 -13.95 -8.83
C VAL A 67 -2.19 -13.68 -10.14
N THR A 68 -1.61 -12.50 -10.30
CA THR A 68 -0.82 -12.16 -11.49
C THR A 68 0.57 -12.76 -11.36
N VAL A 69 0.92 -13.68 -12.26
CA VAL A 69 2.25 -14.28 -12.35
C VAL A 69 3.19 -13.28 -13.04
N TYR A 70 4.34 -13.01 -12.41
CA TYR A 70 5.45 -12.23 -12.96
C TYR A 70 6.48 -13.13 -13.63
#